data_AF-A0A7V9BTK4-F1
#
_entry.id   AF-A0A7V9BTK4-F1
#
_cell.length_a   1.000
_cell.length_b   1.000
_cell.length_c   1.000
_cell.angle_alpha   90.00
_cell.angle_beta   90.00
_cell.angle_gamma   90.00
#
_symmetry.space_group_name_H-M   'P 1'
#
loop_
_entity.id
_entity.type
_entity.pdbx_description
1 polymer ?
#
loop_
_entity_poly.entity_id
_entity_poly.type
_entity_poly.pdbx_seq_one_letter_code
_entity_poly.pdbx_strand_id
1 'polypeptide(L)'
;MRRWTAAVLLLAAACSEPEDVPDEEDSPVPSPAPEPVWLSPTEHLVRASMAIRGLRPSIEDLARIEADPASLEPMVDAYLASDEFLATLRDLHAELYRVRVDLEPPFPALGPLAGYTGAEIHEATSEEVLRLVAHIVTNDRPYTEIVTADYLVANAPLAAIYGLAYDPAGDEWQETHWVDGRESAGVLSSSEIFRRQPSAGNNFQRHRANFVADTFLCEDFASREVTIRGDLDLSDPETVAAALASDPSCVACHQALDPLAAAFWGFKQHLDESPVELAMELGCHVPPSADPDAVETPFDQRFEDYCYPLRFYTPLHETMYREFSLPEPAYYGTPFTGLAELGGLIAEDPRFHQCSVRHFVGWFQQMDEDELPFDEILARTEAFEASGFDARQLVRDIVLDDAFRIAGPPAGAPDTELFAAPVQVVRPE
;
A
#
# COMPACT_ATOMS: atom_id res chain seq x y z
N MET A 1 29.29 -34.99 -51.78
CA MET A 1 28.54 -35.45 -52.97
C MET A 1 27.18 -35.97 -52.53
N ARG A 2 26.09 -35.69 -53.29
CA ARG A 2 24.63 -35.72 -52.97
C ARG A 2 24.16 -34.36 -52.45
N ARG A 3 23.67 -33.39 -53.24
CA ARG A 3 22.58 -33.29 -54.26
C ARG A 3 21.16 -33.49 -53.69
N TRP A 4 20.62 -32.38 -53.17
CA TRP A 4 19.34 -31.71 -53.46
C TRP A 4 18.16 -32.54 -53.99
N THR A 5 17.02 -32.40 -53.33
CA THR A 5 15.68 -32.42 -53.95
C THR A 5 14.79 -31.45 -53.17
N ALA A 6 14.53 -30.28 -53.77
CA ALA A 6 13.53 -29.33 -53.32
C ALA A 6 12.20 -29.68 -54.02
N ALA A 7 11.14 -29.87 -53.25
CA ALA A 7 9.79 -30.00 -53.78
C ALA A 7 9.20 -28.61 -54.00
N VAL A 8 8.90 -28.28 -55.25
CA VAL A 8 8.18 -27.08 -55.66
C VAL A 8 6.69 -27.43 -55.67
N LEU A 9 5.90 -26.77 -54.82
CA LEU A 9 4.44 -26.78 -54.88
C LEU A 9 4.00 -25.59 -55.76
N LEU A 10 3.38 -25.91 -56.89
CA LEU A 10 2.77 -24.96 -57.83
C LEU A 10 1.47 -24.39 -57.24
N LEU A 11 1.42 -23.07 -57.03
CA LEU A 11 0.17 -22.34 -56.85
C LEU A 11 -0.58 -22.24 -58.19
N ALA A 12 -1.81 -22.74 -58.24
CA ALA A 12 -2.76 -22.44 -59.30
C ALA A 12 -3.52 -21.16 -58.92
N ALA A 13 -3.34 -20.11 -59.71
CA ALA A 13 -4.14 -18.88 -59.63
C ALA A 13 -5.50 -19.14 -60.30
N ALA A 14 -6.59 -19.05 -59.53
CA ALA A 14 -7.94 -18.90 -60.04
C ALA A 14 -8.34 -17.44 -59.82
N CYS A 15 -8.56 -16.70 -60.91
CA CYS A 15 -9.12 -15.36 -60.87
C CYS A 15 -10.65 -15.49 -60.67
N SER A 16 -11.17 -15.08 -59.53
CA SER A 16 -12.58 -14.72 -59.36
C SER A 16 -12.75 -13.23 -59.68
N GLU A 17 -13.83 -12.90 -60.39
CA GLU A 17 -14.22 -11.52 -60.72
C GLU A 17 -14.46 -10.70 -59.42
N PRO A 18 -14.23 -9.38 -59.43
CA PRO A 18 -14.42 -8.55 -58.25
C PRO A 18 -15.92 -8.41 -57.96
N GLU A 19 -16.35 -8.82 -56.77
CA GLU A 19 -17.65 -8.45 -56.23
C GLU A 19 -17.67 -6.93 -56.01
N ASP A 20 -18.75 -6.27 -56.45
CA ASP A 20 -19.01 -4.85 -56.19
C ASP A 20 -18.98 -4.58 -54.68
N VAL A 21 -17.93 -3.89 -54.23
CA VAL A 21 -17.87 -3.32 -52.88
C VAL A 21 -18.87 -2.16 -52.87
N PRO A 22 -19.89 -2.16 -51.99
CA PRO A 22 -20.77 -1.01 -51.86
C PRO A 22 -19.93 0.20 -51.43
N ASP A 23 -20.16 1.36 -52.07
CA ASP A 23 -19.50 2.62 -51.72
C ASP A 23 -19.58 2.88 -50.22
N GLU A 24 -18.42 3.08 -49.61
CA GLU A 24 -18.19 3.38 -48.18
C GLU A 24 -18.62 4.83 -47.82
N GLU A 25 -19.67 5.36 -48.45
CA GLU A 25 -20.07 6.78 -48.33
C GLU A 25 -21.25 7.03 -47.36
N ASP A 26 -21.73 6.04 -46.61
CA ASP A 26 -22.83 6.26 -45.64
C ASP A 26 -22.61 5.57 -44.29
N SER A 27 -21.37 5.55 -43.80
CA SER A 27 -21.15 5.37 -42.36
C SER A 27 -21.58 6.66 -41.68
N PRO A 28 -22.59 6.64 -40.78
CA PRO A 28 -23.00 7.85 -40.07
C PRO A 28 -21.77 8.40 -39.35
N VAL A 29 -21.43 9.66 -39.63
CA VAL A 29 -20.42 10.40 -38.86
C VAL A 29 -20.77 10.22 -37.38
N PRO A 30 -19.85 9.70 -36.54
CA PRO A 30 -20.13 9.57 -35.13
C PRO A 30 -20.56 10.94 -34.63
N SER A 31 -21.75 11.00 -34.02
CA SER A 31 -22.20 12.24 -33.38
C SER A 31 -21.11 12.65 -32.38
N PRO A 32 -20.77 13.95 -32.31
CA PRO A 32 -19.76 14.40 -31.36
C PRO A 32 -20.13 13.86 -29.98
N ALA A 33 -19.17 13.22 -29.31
CA ALA A 33 -19.37 12.72 -27.96
C ALA A 33 -19.95 13.89 -27.13
N PRO A 34 -21.07 13.67 -26.43
CA PRO A 34 -21.72 14.76 -25.73
C PRO A 34 -20.74 15.36 -24.72
N GLU A 35 -20.71 16.69 -24.61
CA GLU A 35 -19.72 17.38 -23.76
C GLU A 35 -20.03 17.12 -22.27
N PRO A 36 -19.00 16.88 -21.44
CA PRO A 36 -19.18 16.66 -20.02
C PRO A 36 -19.71 17.92 -19.33
N VAL A 37 -20.43 17.73 -18.23
CA VAL A 37 -20.86 18.85 -17.38
C VAL A 37 -19.68 19.26 -16.50
N TRP A 38 -19.26 20.52 -16.62
CA TRP A 38 -18.15 21.08 -15.85
C TRP A 38 -18.62 21.75 -14.57
N LEU A 39 -17.84 21.59 -13.50
CA LEU A 39 -18.00 22.38 -12.28
C LEU A 39 -17.67 23.86 -12.53
N SER A 40 -18.44 24.75 -11.90
CA SER A 40 -18.08 26.16 -11.75
C SER A 40 -16.81 26.31 -10.88
N PRO A 41 -16.10 27.44 -10.93
CA PRO A 41 -14.93 27.67 -10.08
C PRO A 41 -15.22 27.50 -8.59
N THR A 42 -16.39 27.93 -8.13
CA THR A 42 -16.83 27.77 -6.74
C THR A 42 -17.05 26.29 -6.38
N GLU A 43 -17.70 25.52 -7.24
CA GLU A 43 -17.91 24.09 -7.02
C GLU A 43 -16.59 23.30 -7.07
N HIS A 44 -15.67 23.69 -7.96
CA HIS A 44 -14.33 23.13 -8.04
C HIS A 44 -13.55 23.38 -6.75
N LEU A 45 -13.55 24.60 -6.23
CA LEU A 45 -12.93 24.91 -4.94
C LEU A 45 -13.55 24.10 -3.79
N VAL A 46 -14.88 23.93 -3.77
CA VAL A 46 -15.56 23.11 -2.76
C VAL A 46 -15.07 21.66 -2.84
N ARG A 47 -15.03 21.07 -4.04
CA ARG A 47 -14.54 19.70 -4.24
C ARG A 47 -13.07 19.58 -3.81
N ALA A 48 -12.20 20.49 -4.25
CA ALA A 48 -10.78 20.48 -3.91
C ALA A 48 -10.57 20.64 -2.39
N SER A 49 -11.26 21.56 -1.73
CA SER A 49 -11.16 21.74 -0.28
C SER A 49 -11.60 20.50 0.50
N MET A 50 -12.72 19.88 0.08
CA MET A 50 -13.22 18.68 0.72
C MET A 50 -12.26 17.50 0.51
N ALA A 51 -11.70 17.34 -0.68
CA ALA A 51 -10.76 16.27 -0.99
C ALA A 51 -9.40 16.44 -0.31
N ILE A 52 -8.87 17.67 -0.23
CA ILE A 52 -7.56 17.95 0.37
C ILE A 52 -7.63 17.97 1.89
N ARG A 53 -8.66 18.58 2.47
CA ARG A 53 -8.70 18.89 3.92
C ARG A 53 -9.84 18.22 4.67
N GLY A 54 -10.79 17.58 3.97
CA GLY A 54 -12.04 17.13 4.58
C GLY A 54 -12.94 18.27 5.09
N LEU A 55 -12.65 19.52 4.69
CA LEU A 55 -13.34 20.73 5.16
C LEU A 55 -13.97 21.50 4.00
N ARG A 56 -15.10 22.15 4.27
CA ARG A 56 -15.69 23.11 3.33
C ARG A 56 -14.84 24.39 3.28
N PRO A 57 -14.75 25.07 2.12
CA PRO A 57 -14.11 26.37 2.04
C PRO A 57 -14.75 27.37 3.01
N SER A 58 -13.95 28.32 3.51
CA SER A 58 -14.47 29.40 4.33
C SER A 58 -15.38 30.32 3.49
N ILE A 59 -16.26 31.10 4.15
CA ILE A 59 -17.08 32.10 3.45
C ILE A 59 -16.21 33.13 2.71
N GLU A 60 -15.03 33.44 3.25
CA GLU A 60 -14.05 34.34 2.62
C GLU A 60 -13.48 33.72 1.34
N ASP A 61 -13.10 32.44 1.37
CA ASP A 61 -12.60 31.73 0.19
C ASP A 61 -13.67 31.63 -0.90
N LEU A 62 -14.92 31.35 -0.52
CA LEU A 62 -16.06 31.32 -1.45
C LEU A 62 -16.29 32.68 -2.12
N ALA A 63 -16.25 33.77 -1.35
CA ALA A 63 -16.38 35.11 -1.90
C ALA A 63 -15.18 35.49 -2.81
N ARG A 64 -13.97 35.02 -2.46
CA ARG A 64 -12.76 35.28 -3.23
C ARG A 64 -12.77 34.53 -4.56
N ILE A 65 -13.16 33.25 -4.62
CA ILE A 65 -13.23 32.50 -5.88
C ILE A 65 -14.36 32.98 -6.79
N GLU A 66 -15.48 33.43 -6.21
CA GLU A 66 -16.58 34.03 -6.97
C GLU A 66 -16.15 35.36 -7.61
N ALA A 67 -15.37 36.17 -6.90
CA ALA A 67 -14.85 37.44 -7.41
C ALA A 67 -13.71 37.26 -8.43
N ASP A 68 -12.86 36.25 -8.22
CA ASP A 68 -11.68 35.98 -9.05
C ASP A 68 -11.43 34.46 -9.21
N PRO A 69 -11.95 33.85 -10.28
CA PRO A 69 -11.70 32.43 -10.59
C PRO A 69 -10.21 32.06 -10.72
N ALA A 70 -9.33 33.01 -11.04
CA ALA A 70 -7.89 32.74 -11.14
C ALA A 70 -7.23 32.53 -9.75
N SER A 71 -7.97 32.76 -8.66
CA SER A 71 -7.49 32.53 -7.30
C SER A 71 -7.52 31.07 -6.85
N LEU A 72 -8.06 30.14 -7.65
CA LEU A 72 -8.16 28.73 -7.31
C LEU A 72 -6.80 28.08 -7.02
N GLU A 73 -5.84 28.22 -7.93
CA GLU A 73 -4.52 27.61 -7.83
C GLU A 73 -3.79 28.03 -6.54
N PRO A 74 -3.63 29.33 -6.20
CA PRO A 74 -3.01 29.72 -4.94
C PRO A 74 -3.83 29.36 -3.69
N MET A 75 -5.15 29.12 -3.81
CA MET A 75 -5.94 28.57 -2.69
C MET A 75 -5.64 27.09 -2.46
N VAL A 76 -5.56 26.31 -3.55
CA VAL A 76 -5.15 24.89 -3.49
C VAL A 76 -3.76 24.76 -2.88
N ASP A 77 -2.81 25.60 -3.28
CA ASP A 77 -1.46 25.63 -2.70
C ASP A 77 -1.50 25.88 -1.19
N ALA A 78 -2.31 26.83 -0.74
CA ALA A 78 -2.50 27.12 0.68
C ALA A 78 -3.18 25.97 1.44
N TYR A 79 -4.13 25.28 0.81
CA TYR A 79 -4.80 24.12 1.41
C TYR A 79 -3.87 22.92 1.52
N LEU A 80 -3.02 22.68 0.52
CA LEU A 80 -2.01 21.63 0.59
C LEU A 80 -1.04 21.92 1.74
N ALA A 81 -0.59 23.17 1.93
CA ALA A 81 0.33 23.54 3.01
C ALA A 81 -0.25 23.45 4.45
N SER A 82 -1.50 22.99 4.61
CA SER A 82 -2.20 22.98 5.90
C SER A 82 -2.02 21.68 6.68
N ASP A 83 -2.18 21.74 8.01
CA ASP A 83 -2.21 20.55 8.87
C ASP A 83 -3.39 19.63 8.53
N GLU A 84 -4.50 20.18 8.04
CA GLU A 84 -5.65 19.40 7.61
C GLU A 84 -5.35 18.54 6.38
N PHE A 85 -4.46 18.97 5.49
CA PHE A 85 -3.99 18.11 4.40
C PHE A 85 -3.20 16.92 4.93
N LEU A 86 -2.31 17.13 5.90
CA LEU A 86 -1.56 16.05 6.54
C LEU A 86 -2.50 15.09 7.30
N ALA A 87 -3.59 15.59 7.88
CA ALA A 87 -4.62 14.74 8.47
C ALA A 87 -5.31 13.87 7.42
N THR A 88 -5.81 14.46 6.32
CA THR A 88 -6.42 13.71 5.21
C THR A 88 -5.46 12.67 4.63
N LEU A 89 -4.20 13.05 4.41
CA LEU A 89 -3.21 12.12 3.87
C LEU A 89 -3.02 10.91 4.79
N ARG A 90 -2.94 11.12 6.10
CA ARG A 90 -2.90 10.03 7.08
C ARG A 90 -4.17 9.18 7.06
N ASP A 91 -5.35 9.79 6.90
CA ASP A 91 -6.61 9.05 6.79
C ASP A 91 -6.61 8.10 5.58
N LEU A 92 -6.18 8.58 4.41
CA LEU A 92 -6.08 7.80 3.17
C LEU A 92 -5.09 6.62 3.32
N HIS A 93 -3.94 6.86 3.95
CA HIS A 93 -2.96 5.81 4.22
C HIS A 93 -3.43 4.84 5.33
N ALA A 94 -4.22 5.32 6.30
CA ALA A 94 -4.79 4.48 7.33
C ALA A 94 -5.77 3.45 6.74
N GLU A 95 -6.50 3.83 5.69
CA GLU A 95 -7.36 2.94 4.93
C GLU A 95 -6.53 1.91 4.14
N LEU A 96 -5.54 2.38 3.37
CA LEU A 96 -4.64 1.51 2.59
C LEU A 96 -3.94 0.47 3.47
N TYR A 97 -3.35 0.92 4.58
CA TYR A 97 -2.59 0.08 5.50
C TYR A 97 -3.47 -0.68 6.51
N ARG A 98 -4.74 -0.26 6.64
CA ARG A 98 -5.75 -0.81 7.56
C ARG A 98 -5.37 -0.68 9.04
N VAL A 99 -4.69 0.39 9.44
CA VAL A 99 -4.08 0.55 10.79
C VAL A 99 -4.93 1.30 11.82
N ARG A 100 -6.06 1.89 11.43
CA ARG A 100 -7.01 2.58 12.36
C ARG A 100 -8.35 1.84 12.53
N VAL A 101 -8.31 0.51 12.46
CA VAL A 101 -9.54 -0.33 12.47
C VAL A 101 -9.78 -1.03 13.80
N ASP A 102 -8.79 -1.09 14.68
CA ASP A 102 -8.90 -1.82 15.93
C ASP A 102 -9.80 -1.07 16.92
N LEU A 103 -10.68 -1.80 17.60
CA LEU A 103 -11.63 -1.23 18.56
C LEU A 103 -11.13 -1.25 19.99
N GLU A 104 -10.02 -1.97 20.23
CA GLU A 104 -9.39 -2.14 21.55
C GLU A 104 -7.91 -1.71 21.45
N PRO A 105 -7.32 -1.26 22.56
CA PRO A 105 -5.90 -0.94 22.58
C PRO A 105 -5.07 -2.20 22.30
N PRO A 106 -4.03 -2.14 21.45
CA PRO A 106 -3.26 -3.34 21.10
C PRO A 106 -2.40 -3.86 22.26
N PHE A 107 -2.23 -3.05 23.30
CA PHE A 107 -1.24 -3.24 24.35
C PHE A 107 -1.74 -2.73 25.71
N PRO A 108 -1.44 -3.44 26.80
CA PRO A 108 -1.97 -3.09 28.11
C PRO A 108 -1.23 -1.88 28.73
N ALA A 109 -1.96 -1.03 29.46
CA ALA A 109 -1.41 0.11 30.20
C ALA A 109 -0.68 -0.33 31.48
N LEU A 110 0.40 -1.12 31.33
CA LEU A 110 1.19 -1.69 32.41
C LEU A 110 2.66 -1.23 32.37
N GLY A 111 3.34 -1.33 33.51
CA GLY A 111 4.76 -0.98 33.63
C GLY A 111 5.07 0.44 33.16
N PRO A 112 5.94 0.65 32.15
CA PRO A 112 6.27 1.98 31.64
C PRO A 112 5.07 2.69 31.00
N LEU A 113 3.98 1.98 30.67
CA LEU A 113 2.77 2.56 30.11
C LEU A 113 1.66 2.85 31.14
N ALA A 114 1.89 2.59 32.44
CA ALA A 114 0.87 2.74 33.48
C ALA A 114 0.31 4.17 33.65
N GLY A 115 0.98 5.17 33.07
CA GLY A 115 0.55 6.57 33.05
C GLY A 115 -0.35 6.95 31.87
N TYR A 116 -0.51 6.07 30.88
CA TYR A 116 -1.30 6.32 29.68
C TYR A 116 -2.65 5.61 29.72
N THR A 117 -3.63 6.18 29.03
CA THR A 117 -4.91 5.54 28.74
C THR A 117 -4.76 4.57 27.57
N GLY A 118 -5.68 3.59 27.47
CA GLY A 118 -5.73 2.71 26.29
C GLY A 118 -5.88 3.48 24.98
N ALA A 119 -6.62 4.60 24.98
CA ALA A 119 -6.77 5.45 23.81
C ALA A 119 -5.45 6.10 23.36
N GLU A 120 -4.63 6.60 24.29
CA GLU A 120 -3.31 7.16 23.98
C GLU A 120 -2.34 6.10 23.46
N ILE A 121 -2.42 4.87 24.00
CA ILE A 121 -1.61 3.73 23.52
C ILE A 121 -2.04 3.33 22.11
N HIS A 122 -3.35 3.22 21.88
CA HIS A 122 -3.92 2.89 20.58
C HIS A 122 -3.58 3.94 19.52
N GLU A 123 -3.72 5.23 19.84
CA GLU A 123 -3.30 6.31 18.95
C GLU A 123 -1.81 6.21 18.63
N ALA A 124 -0.96 6.00 19.64
CA ALA A 124 0.49 5.91 19.44
C ALA A 124 0.89 4.78 18.47
N THR A 125 0.25 3.62 18.56
CA THR A 125 0.52 2.48 17.66
C THR A 125 -0.06 2.68 16.27
N SER A 126 -1.35 3.04 16.17
CA SER A 126 -2.03 3.20 14.88
C SER A 126 -1.46 4.35 14.05
N GLU A 127 -0.89 5.37 14.70
CA GLU A 127 -0.24 6.49 14.03
C GLU A 127 1.23 6.25 13.67
N GLU A 128 1.89 5.17 14.12
CA GLU A 128 3.32 4.90 13.90
C GLU A 128 3.74 5.16 12.45
N VAL A 129 3.10 4.44 11.52
CA VAL A 129 3.45 4.49 10.09
C VAL A 129 2.85 5.74 9.41
N LEU A 130 1.71 6.22 9.89
CA LEU A 130 1.03 7.38 9.32
C LEU A 130 1.80 8.67 9.60
N ARG A 131 2.47 8.76 10.75
CA ARG A 131 3.35 9.87 11.10
C ARG A 131 4.62 9.88 10.26
N LEU A 132 5.14 8.72 9.85
CA LEU A 132 6.22 8.66 8.86
C LEU A 132 5.78 9.26 7.51
N VAL A 133 4.61 8.87 7.00
CA VAL A 133 4.05 9.43 5.74
C VAL A 133 3.89 10.95 5.84
N ALA A 134 3.25 11.43 6.90
CA ALA A 134 3.08 12.87 7.11
C ALA A 134 4.42 13.60 7.23
N HIS A 135 5.41 12.99 7.90
CA HIS A 135 6.74 13.56 8.06
C HIS A 135 7.50 13.69 6.74
N ILE A 136 7.43 12.68 5.87
CA ILE A 136 8.02 12.73 4.51
C ILE A 136 7.44 13.92 3.72
N VAL A 137 6.11 14.06 3.71
CA VAL A 137 5.43 15.13 2.95
C VAL A 137 5.60 16.52 3.59
N THR A 138 5.72 16.60 4.91
CA THR A 138 5.97 17.86 5.63
C THR A 138 7.35 18.42 5.32
N ASN A 139 8.32 17.54 5.06
CA ASN A 139 9.72 17.91 4.83
C ASN A 139 10.09 17.91 3.34
N ASP A 140 9.11 17.90 2.44
CA ASP A 140 9.27 17.88 0.98
C ASP A 140 10.26 16.80 0.50
N ARG A 141 10.21 15.62 1.14
CA ARG A 141 11.04 14.47 0.80
C ARG A 141 10.38 13.63 -0.31
N PRO A 142 11.17 12.91 -1.13
CA PRO A 142 10.63 12.01 -2.14
C PRO A 142 9.68 10.99 -1.50
N TYR A 143 8.49 10.82 -2.05
CA TYR A 143 7.50 9.87 -1.53
C TYR A 143 8.01 8.43 -1.55
N THR A 144 8.98 8.08 -2.41
CA THR A 144 9.67 6.79 -2.40
C THR A 144 10.38 6.49 -1.07
N GLU A 145 10.62 7.51 -0.23
CA GLU A 145 11.17 7.36 1.12
C GLU A 145 10.28 6.51 2.04
N ILE A 146 8.98 6.34 1.74
CA ILE A 146 8.09 5.49 2.57
C ILE A 146 8.58 4.05 2.70
N VAL A 147 9.36 3.53 1.74
CA VAL A 147 9.95 2.18 1.80
C VAL A 147 11.46 2.17 2.03
N THR A 148 12.13 3.34 2.03
CA THR A 148 13.59 3.43 2.18
C THR A 148 14.04 4.18 3.43
N ALA A 149 13.12 4.80 4.18
CA ALA A 149 13.45 5.54 5.40
C ALA A 149 14.25 4.66 6.37
N ASP A 150 15.40 5.18 6.81
CA ASP A 150 16.28 4.53 7.78
C ASP A 150 15.91 4.90 9.24
N TYR A 151 14.79 5.60 9.41
CA TYR A 151 14.22 6.05 10.68
C TYR A 151 12.73 5.70 10.76
N LEU A 152 12.16 5.85 11.95
CA LEU A 152 10.73 5.94 12.18
C LEU A 152 10.40 7.21 12.95
N VAL A 153 9.13 7.57 13.03
CA VAL A 153 8.65 8.70 13.83
C VAL A 153 7.87 8.17 15.02
N ALA A 154 8.24 8.56 16.23
CA ALA A 154 7.64 8.04 17.45
C ALA A 154 7.31 9.14 18.47
N ASN A 155 6.24 8.91 19.22
CA ASN A 155 5.90 9.67 20.41
C ASN A 155 6.26 8.92 21.70
N ALA A 156 6.00 9.53 22.86
CA ALA A 156 6.40 8.98 24.15
C ALA A 156 5.83 7.56 24.45
N PRO A 157 4.54 7.27 24.23
CA PRO A 157 4.02 5.90 24.40
C PRO A 157 4.68 4.91 23.45
N LEU A 158 4.83 5.23 22.16
CA LEU A 158 5.44 4.32 21.19
C LEU A 158 6.92 4.03 21.53
N ALA A 159 7.64 5.06 21.97
CA ALA A 159 9.01 4.91 22.46
C ALA A 159 9.09 4.02 23.71
N ALA A 160 8.12 4.10 24.63
CA ALA A 160 8.04 3.21 25.78
C ALA A 160 7.69 1.76 25.39
N ILE A 161 6.82 1.57 24.38
CA ILE A 161 6.44 0.25 23.86
C ILE A 161 7.66 -0.49 23.31
N TYR A 162 8.46 0.15 22.45
CA TYR A 162 9.56 -0.51 21.74
C TYR A 162 10.97 -0.14 22.24
N GLY A 163 11.07 0.66 23.31
CA GLY A 163 12.35 1.06 23.90
C GLY A 163 13.16 2.03 23.04
N LEU A 164 12.47 2.87 22.27
CA LEU A 164 13.07 3.81 21.33
C LEU A 164 13.66 5.02 22.06
N ALA A 165 14.64 5.68 21.43
CA ALA A 165 15.12 6.95 21.93
C ALA A 165 14.03 8.03 21.78
N TYR A 166 13.81 8.82 22.83
CA TYR A 166 12.81 9.90 22.86
C TYR A 166 13.22 11.00 23.84
N ASP A 167 13.15 12.27 23.42
CA ASP A 167 13.38 13.42 24.30
C ASP A 167 12.06 14.02 24.79
N PRO A 168 11.71 13.92 26.09
CA PRO A 168 10.46 14.48 26.61
C PRO A 168 10.38 16.02 26.56
N ALA A 169 11.49 16.71 26.25
CA ALA A 169 11.51 18.16 26.04
C ALA A 169 11.37 18.58 24.56
N GLY A 170 11.39 17.62 23.63
CA GLY A 170 11.25 17.85 22.19
C GLY A 170 9.80 17.91 21.71
N ASP A 171 9.64 17.84 20.39
CA ASP A 171 8.32 17.75 19.74
C ASP A 171 7.61 16.44 20.12
N GLU A 172 6.28 16.40 20.00
CA GLU A 172 5.52 15.20 20.39
C GLU A 172 5.96 13.96 19.60
N TRP A 173 6.17 14.12 18.30
CA TRP A 173 6.57 13.08 17.34
C TRP A 173 7.98 13.38 16.83
N GLN A 174 8.90 12.43 17.02
CA GLN A 174 10.34 12.62 16.76
C GLN A 174 10.89 11.49 15.91
N GLU A 175 11.82 11.81 15.01
CA GLU A 175 12.61 10.77 14.34
C GLU A 175 13.41 9.96 15.37
N THR A 176 13.41 8.64 15.22
CA THR A 176 14.17 7.68 16.04
C THR A 176 14.48 6.44 15.22
N HIS A 177 15.08 5.42 15.83
CA HIS A 177 15.48 4.18 15.13
C HIS A 177 15.10 2.93 15.94
N TRP A 178 14.84 1.83 15.23
CA TRP A 178 14.60 0.54 15.85
C TRP A 178 15.80 0.05 16.65
N VAL A 179 15.54 -0.65 17.76
CA VAL A 179 16.57 -1.12 18.70
C VAL A 179 16.56 -2.64 18.90
N ASP A 180 15.70 -3.37 18.20
CA ASP A 180 15.58 -4.83 18.30
C ASP A 180 16.39 -5.59 17.24
N GLY A 181 17.19 -4.86 16.46
CA GLY A 181 18.14 -5.42 15.50
C GLY A 181 17.61 -5.60 14.09
N ARG A 182 16.35 -5.21 13.83
CA ARG A 182 15.85 -5.10 12.45
C ARG A 182 16.54 -3.98 11.69
N GLU A 183 16.58 -4.10 10.38
CA GLU A 183 16.90 -2.97 9.49
C GLU A 183 15.70 -2.02 9.39
N SER A 184 15.97 -0.72 9.37
CA SER A 184 14.97 0.29 9.05
C SER A 184 14.74 0.33 7.53
N ALA A 185 13.47 0.32 7.12
CA ALA A 185 13.05 0.39 5.72
C ALA A 185 11.63 0.97 5.62
N GLY A 186 11.41 2.10 6.31
CA GLY A 186 10.11 2.75 6.43
C GLY A 186 8.98 1.77 6.78
N VAL A 187 7.92 1.75 5.96
CA VAL A 187 6.75 0.88 6.13
C VAL A 187 7.14 -0.61 6.21
N LEU A 188 8.17 -1.04 5.47
CA LEU A 188 8.64 -2.44 5.45
C LEU A 188 9.29 -2.88 6.76
N SER A 189 9.55 -1.95 7.68
CA SER A 189 10.09 -2.22 9.01
C SER A 189 9.09 -1.93 10.14
N SER A 190 7.88 -1.51 9.80
CA SER A 190 6.86 -1.07 10.76
C SER A 190 6.34 -2.21 11.63
N SER A 191 6.24 -1.96 12.93
CA SER A 191 5.64 -2.93 13.86
C SER A 191 4.12 -2.91 13.74
N GLU A 192 3.50 -1.75 13.62
CA GLU A 192 2.04 -1.65 13.48
C GLU A 192 1.53 -2.33 12.21
N ILE A 193 2.21 -2.16 11.07
CA ILE A 193 1.86 -2.84 9.82
C ILE A 193 1.85 -4.35 10.00
N PHE A 194 2.91 -4.92 10.58
CA PHE A 194 3.01 -6.38 10.68
C PHE A 194 2.28 -6.99 11.88
N ARG A 195 1.83 -6.16 12.84
CA ARG A 195 0.79 -6.51 13.80
C ARG A 195 -0.55 -6.62 13.09
N ARG A 196 -0.87 -5.66 12.21
CA ARG A 196 -2.10 -5.66 11.40
C ARG A 196 -2.13 -6.74 10.32
N GLN A 197 -0.96 -7.06 9.78
CA GLN A 197 -0.71 -8.08 8.76
C GLN A 197 0.05 -9.26 9.38
N PRO A 198 -0.60 -10.06 10.24
CA PRO A 198 0.08 -11.17 10.89
C PRO A 198 0.48 -12.25 9.89
N SER A 199 1.37 -13.14 10.32
CA SER A 199 1.67 -14.36 9.59
C SER A 199 1.44 -15.58 10.46
N ALA A 200 0.61 -16.52 10.00
CA ALA A 200 0.43 -17.80 10.65
C ALA A 200 1.56 -18.77 10.27
N GLY A 201 1.85 -19.75 11.14
CA GLY A 201 2.98 -20.66 10.99
C GLY A 201 3.08 -21.43 9.67
N ASN A 202 1.96 -21.77 9.01
CA ASN A 202 1.95 -22.45 7.71
C ASN A 202 1.89 -21.49 6.50
N ASN A 203 1.65 -20.20 6.72
CA ASN A 203 1.60 -19.19 5.68
C ASN A 203 3.02 -18.76 5.25
N PHE A 204 4.01 -18.89 6.14
CA PHE A 204 5.43 -18.57 5.90
C PHE A 204 5.64 -17.14 5.37
N GLN A 205 5.05 -16.15 6.05
CA GLN A 205 5.15 -14.72 5.73
C GLN A 205 4.52 -14.26 4.40
N ARG A 206 3.88 -15.16 3.63
CA ARG A 206 3.23 -14.82 2.36
C ARG A 206 2.12 -13.79 2.47
N HIS A 207 1.42 -13.71 3.60
CA HIS A 207 0.43 -12.67 3.84
C HIS A 207 1.07 -11.27 3.88
N ARG A 208 2.23 -11.13 4.53
CA ARG A 208 3.01 -9.88 4.56
C ARG A 208 3.59 -9.53 3.20
N ALA A 209 4.09 -10.53 2.48
CA ALA A 209 4.55 -10.35 1.11
C ALA A 209 3.41 -9.92 0.17
N ASN A 210 2.21 -10.50 0.31
CA ASN A 210 1.03 -10.08 -0.45
C ASN A 210 0.65 -8.65 -0.11
N PHE A 211 0.63 -8.27 1.16
CA PHE A 211 0.38 -6.88 1.57
C PHE A 211 1.36 -5.92 0.89
N VAL A 212 2.67 -6.22 0.91
CA VAL A 212 3.69 -5.39 0.27
C VAL A 212 3.50 -5.32 -1.25
N ALA A 213 3.23 -6.45 -1.92
CA ALA A 213 3.03 -6.47 -3.37
C ALA A 213 1.74 -5.76 -3.79
N ASP A 214 0.64 -5.93 -3.06
CA ASP A 214 -0.63 -5.26 -3.29
C ASP A 214 -0.48 -3.74 -3.07
N THR A 215 -0.01 -3.34 -1.90
CA THR A 215 0.08 -1.95 -1.46
C THR A 215 1.10 -1.12 -2.25
N PHE A 216 2.21 -1.73 -2.69
CA PHE A 216 3.27 -0.98 -3.36
C PHE A 216 3.39 -1.28 -4.83
N LEU A 217 2.84 -2.38 -5.35
CA LEU A 217 2.99 -2.74 -6.76
C LEU A 217 1.64 -2.91 -7.46
N CYS A 218 0.52 -2.72 -6.73
CA CYS A 218 -0.83 -2.99 -7.19
C CYS A 218 -0.93 -4.43 -7.72
N GLU A 219 -0.24 -5.34 -7.05
CA GLU A 219 -0.13 -6.75 -7.38
C GLU A 219 -0.68 -7.61 -6.24
N ASP A 220 -2.01 -7.68 -6.16
CA ASP A 220 -2.66 -8.57 -5.20
C ASP A 220 -2.63 -10.02 -5.70
N PHE A 221 -1.82 -10.87 -5.07
CA PHE A 221 -1.81 -12.30 -5.36
C PHE A 221 -3.05 -13.01 -4.83
N ALA A 222 -3.71 -12.47 -3.79
CA ALA A 222 -4.84 -13.12 -3.13
C ALA A 222 -6.15 -13.03 -3.94
N SER A 223 -6.32 -12.01 -4.77
CA SER A 223 -7.47 -11.87 -5.67
C SER A 223 -7.31 -12.60 -7.01
N ARG A 224 -6.13 -13.16 -7.31
CA ARG A 224 -5.89 -13.86 -8.58
C ARG A 224 -6.76 -15.10 -8.71
N GLU A 225 -7.47 -15.19 -9.83
CA GLU A 225 -8.19 -16.41 -10.18
C GLU A 225 -7.20 -17.51 -10.60
N VAL A 226 -7.11 -18.56 -9.80
CA VAL A 226 -6.28 -19.74 -10.09
C VAL A 226 -7.17 -20.97 -10.21
N THR A 227 -7.00 -21.73 -11.30
CA THR A 227 -7.65 -23.04 -11.45
C THR A 227 -6.81 -24.12 -10.78
N ILE A 228 -7.18 -24.49 -9.56
CA ILE A 228 -6.56 -25.61 -8.84
C ILE A 228 -7.17 -26.92 -9.35
N ARG A 229 -6.32 -27.89 -9.66
CA ARG A 229 -6.78 -29.22 -10.07
C ARG A 229 -7.49 -29.91 -8.91
N GLY A 230 -8.68 -30.46 -9.15
CA GLY A 230 -9.49 -31.11 -8.10
C GLY A 230 -8.93 -32.43 -7.56
N ASP A 231 -7.84 -32.95 -8.13
CA ASP A 231 -7.12 -34.13 -7.63
C ASP A 231 -5.97 -33.78 -6.68
N LEU A 232 -5.71 -32.50 -6.42
CA LEU A 232 -4.69 -32.04 -5.48
C LEU A 232 -5.23 -32.04 -4.04
N ASP A 233 -4.57 -32.77 -3.14
CA ASP A 233 -4.89 -32.74 -1.71
C ASP A 233 -4.24 -31.53 -1.04
N LEU A 234 -5.03 -30.45 -0.85
CA LEU A 234 -4.59 -29.23 -0.18
C LEU A 234 -4.42 -29.38 1.34
N SER A 235 -4.82 -30.52 1.92
CA SER A 235 -4.65 -30.79 3.34
C SER A 235 -3.31 -31.46 3.68
N ASP A 236 -2.60 -31.97 2.66
CA ASP A 236 -1.28 -32.58 2.81
C ASP A 236 -0.15 -31.58 2.46
N PRO A 237 0.66 -31.14 3.44
CA PRO A 237 1.74 -30.19 3.22
C PRO A 237 2.80 -30.69 2.22
N GLU A 238 3.06 -32.00 2.15
CA GLU A 238 4.04 -32.56 1.21
C GLU A 238 3.54 -32.47 -0.23
N THR A 239 2.26 -32.81 -0.44
CA THR A 239 1.58 -32.67 -1.73
C THR A 239 1.56 -31.21 -2.19
N VAL A 240 1.23 -30.27 -1.30
CA VAL A 240 1.26 -28.84 -1.61
C VAL A 240 2.67 -28.40 -1.99
N ALA A 241 3.69 -28.71 -1.18
CA ALA A 241 5.07 -28.33 -1.47
C ALA A 241 5.57 -28.86 -2.83
N ALA A 242 5.21 -30.08 -3.21
CA ALA A 242 5.53 -30.64 -4.52
C ALA A 242 4.84 -29.88 -5.67
N ALA A 243 3.59 -29.48 -5.49
CA ALA A 243 2.85 -28.68 -6.47
C ALA A 243 3.46 -27.28 -6.63
N LEU A 244 3.85 -26.62 -5.54
CA LEU A 244 4.53 -25.32 -5.58
C LEU A 244 5.82 -25.34 -6.42
N ALA A 245 6.50 -26.49 -6.48
CA ALA A 245 7.74 -26.64 -7.24
C ALA A 245 7.55 -27.03 -8.71
N SER A 246 6.38 -27.56 -9.10
CA SER A 246 6.24 -28.25 -10.40
C SER A 246 4.92 -28.02 -11.15
N ASP A 247 3.84 -27.64 -10.47
CA ASP A 247 2.57 -27.31 -11.11
C ASP A 247 2.62 -25.87 -11.64
N PRO A 248 2.46 -25.62 -12.95
CA PRO A 248 2.50 -24.28 -13.52
C PRO A 248 1.48 -23.32 -12.92
N SER A 249 0.33 -23.81 -12.43
CA SER A 249 -0.70 -22.97 -11.79
C SER A 249 -0.22 -22.39 -10.47
N CYS A 250 0.57 -23.16 -9.69
CA CYS A 250 1.16 -22.71 -8.44
C CYS A 250 2.41 -21.85 -8.68
N VAL A 251 3.31 -22.32 -9.56
CA VAL A 251 4.59 -21.64 -9.85
C VAL A 251 4.37 -20.22 -10.36
N ALA A 252 3.30 -19.97 -11.13
CA ALA A 252 2.99 -18.66 -11.70
C ALA A 252 3.01 -17.51 -10.67
N CYS A 253 2.56 -17.78 -9.44
CA CYS A 253 2.56 -16.79 -8.36
C CYS A 253 3.69 -17.04 -7.35
N HIS A 254 3.91 -18.29 -6.94
CA HIS A 254 4.86 -18.63 -5.87
C HIS A 254 6.32 -18.33 -6.21
N GLN A 255 6.69 -18.27 -7.50
CA GLN A 255 8.03 -17.85 -7.92
C GLN A 255 8.38 -16.41 -7.53
N ALA A 256 7.39 -15.54 -7.34
CA ALA A 256 7.58 -14.16 -6.88
C ALA A 256 7.24 -14.01 -5.39
N LEU A 257 6.13 -14.63 -4.96
CA LEU A 257 5.61 -14.47 -3.60
C LEU A 257 6.50 -15.12 -2.53
N ASP A 258 7.02 -16.32 -2.76
CA ASP A 258 7.79 -17.05 -1.74
C ASP A 258 9.17 -16.41 -1.46
N PRO A 259 9.96 -16.00 -2.48
CA PRO A 259 11.19 -15.25 -2.26
C PRO A 259 10.95 -13.88 -1.61
N LEU A 260 9.85 -13.19 -1.93
CA LEU A 260 9.52 -11.93 -1.26
C LEU A 260 9.13 -12.17 0.21
N ALA A 261 8.39 -13.24 0.50
CA ALA A 261 8.02 -13.63 1.86
C ALA A 261 9.23 -13.95 2.73
N ALA A 262 10.32 -14.47 2.14
CA ALA A 262 11.57 -14.72 2.85
C ALA A 262 12.15 -13.45 3.51
N ALA A 263 11.83 -12.24 3.01
CA ALA A 263 12.28 -10.96 3.59
C ALA A 263 11.79 -10.71 5.01
N PHE A 264 10.60 -11.22 5.34
CA PHE A 264 9.91 -10.89 6.60
C PHE A 264 10.10 -11.95 7.68
N TRP A 265 11.00 -12.90 7.44
CA TRP A 265 11.55 -13.72 8.52
C TRP A 265 12.36 -12.85 9.47
N GLY A 266 12.39 -13.21 10.75
CA GLY A 266 12.85 -12.32 11.82
C GLY A 266 11.69 -11.63 12.54
N PHE A 267 10.65 -11.18 11.83
CA PHE A 267 9.43 -10.70 12.48
C PHE A 267 8.65 -11.84 13.11
N LYS A 268 8.19 -11.60 14.34
CA LYS A 268 7.27 -12.51 15.03
C LYS A 268 5.96 -12.65 14.25
N GLN A 269 5.34 -13.81 14.40
CA GLN A 269 4.09 -14.16 13.71
C GLN A 269 2.92 -13.27 14.12
N HIS A 270 2.83 -13.03 15.42
CA HIS A 270 1.82 -12.22 16.10
C HIS A 270 2.48 -11.50 17.28
N LEU A 271 1.94 -10.34 17.66
CA LEU A 271 2.31 -9.60 18.86
C LEU A 271 1.04 -8.95 19.40
N ASP A 272 0.30 -9.72 20.19
CA ASP A 272 -1.04 -9.37 20.68
C ASP A 272 -1.01 -8.95 22.15
N GLU A 273 -2.11 -8.33 22.61
CA GLU A 273 -2.24 -7.82 23.98
C GLU A 273 -2.08 -8.90 25.05
N SER A 274 -2.76 -10.04 24.93
CA SER A 274 -2.83 -11.02 26.01
C SER A 274 -1.48 -11.66 26.38
N PRO A 275 -0.61 -12.06 25.43
CA PRO A 275 0.75 -12.48 25.74
C PRO A 275 1.57 -11.39 26.46
N VAL A 276 1.39 -10.11 26.09
CA VAL A 276 2.08 -8.99 26.73
C VAL A 276 1.56 -8.77 28.15
N GLU A 277 0.25 -8.77 28.34
CA GLU A 277 -0.37 -8.65 29.65
C GLU A 277 0.11 -9.74 30.60
N LEU A 278 0.06 -11.00 30.17
CA LEU A 278 0.55 -12.15 30.95
C LEU A 278 2.04 -12.00 31.30
N ALA A 279 2.87 -11.56 30.34
CA ALA A 279 4.29 -11.37 30.58
C ALA A 279 4.57 -10.28 31.62
N MET A 280 3.83 -9.18 31.54
CA MET A 280 3.91 -8.07 32.49
C MET A 280 3.41 -8.45 33.90
N GLU A 281 2.32 -9.23 34.00
CA GLU A 281 1.78 -9.73 35.28
C GLU A 281 2.73 -10.70 35.99
N LEU A 282 3.45 -11.52 35.23
CA LEU A 282 4.47 -12.44 35.73
C LEU A 282 5.82 -11.74 35.99
N GLY A 283 5.87 -10.41 35.84
CA GLY A 283 7.04 -9.61 36.13
C GLY A 283 8.19 -9.84 35.15
N CYS A 284 7.92 -10.26 33.91
CA CYS A 284 8.90 -10.42 32.83
C CYS A 284 9.96 -11.49 33.06
N HIS A 285 9.63 -12.52 33.83
CA HIS A 285 10.48 -13.69 34.02
C HIS A 285 9.66 -14.95 33.84
N VAL A 286 10.24 -15.97 33.19
CA VAL A 286 9.63 -17.30 33.17
C VAL A 286 9.51 -17.81 34.61
N PRO A 287 8.30 -18.14 35.10
CA PRO A 287 8.15 -18.64 36.46
C PRO A 287 9.01 -19.90 36.67
N PRO A 288 9.75 -20.04 37.78
CA PRO A 288 10.61 -21.21 38.00
C PRO A 288 9.86 -22.54 38.07
N SER A 289 8.53 -22.50 38.24
CA SER A 289 7.63 -23.66 38.24
C SER A 289 6.98 -23.93 36.88
N ALA A 290 7.15 -23.05 35.90
CA ALA A 290 6.75 -23.32 34.53
C ALA A 290 7.69 -24.38 33.97
N ASP A 291 7.14 -25.48 33.50
CA ASP A 291 7.87 -26.33 32.57
C ASP A 291 8.22 -25.45 31.35
N PRO A 292 9.52 -25.36 30.96
CA PRO A 292 9.94 -24.57 29.80
C PRO A 292 9.17 -24.94 28.53
N ASP A 293 8.68 -26.19 28.45
CA ASP A 293 7.87 -26.70 27.35
C ASP A 293 6.35 -26.47 27.56
N ALA A 294 5.91 -26.05 28.75
CA ALA A 294 4.49 -25.81 29.09
C ALA A 294 4.06 -24.34 29.03
N VAL A 295 5.01 -23.40 28.95
CA VAL A 295 4.72 -22.06 28.47
C VAL A 295 4.91 -22.11 26.97
N GLU A 296 3.98 -22.78 26.28
CA GLU A 296 3.80 -22.58 24.85
C GLU A 296 3.38 -21.11 24.67
N THR A 297 4.35 -20.21 24.51
CA THR A 297 4.07 -19.02 23.72
C THR A 297 3.59 -19.54 22.37
N PRO A 298 2.49 -19.03 21.80
CA PRO A 298 2.08 -19.44 20.46
C PRO A 298 3.27 -19.19 19.53
N PHE A 299 3.93 -20.28 19.11
CA PHE A 299 5.06 -20.30 18.19
C PHE A 299 6.36 -19.69 18.75
N ASP A 300 7.34 -20.55 19.09
CA ASP A 300 8.81 -20.31 19.15
C ASP A 300 9.28 -18.85 19.35
N GLN A 301 8.82 -18.20 20.42
CA GLN A 301 9.14 -16.81 20.69
C GLN A 301 9.43 -16.64 22.17
N ARG A 302 10.61 -16.08 22.48
CA ARG A 302 11.07 -15.95 23.86
C ARG A 302 10.08 -15.09 24.66
N PHE A 303 9.73 -15.58 25.85
CA PHE A 303 8.80 -14.91 26.76
C PHE A 303 9.21 -13.46 27.07
N GLU A 304 10.52 -13.21 27.16
CA GLU A 304 11.07 -11.88 27.43
C GLU A 304 10.79 -10.87 26.30
N ASP A 305 10.54 -11.33 25.08
CA ASP A 305 10.26 -10.43 23.96
C ASP A 305 8.84 -9.83 24.03
N TYR A 306 7.96 -10.39 24.87
CA TYR A 306 6.59 -9.91 25.14
C TYR A 306 6.51 -8.96 26.34
N CYS A 307 7.64 -8.51 26.85
CA CYS A 307 7.70 -7.51 27.91
C CYS A 307 8.18 -6.17 27.40
N TYR A 308 7.69 -5.07 27.98
CA TYR A 308 8.21 -3.75 27.62
C TYR A 308 9.69 -3.59 28.02
N PRO A 309 10.55 -3.07 27.13
CA PRO A 309 10.27 -2.75 25.73
C PRO A 309 10.14 -4.02 24.85
N LEU A 310 9.05 -4.10 24.08
CA LEU A 310 8.73 -5.24 23.23
C LEU A 310 9.78 -5.40 22.15
N ARG A 311 10.08 -6.66 21.80
CA ARG A 311 10.89 -7.01 20.65
C ARG A 311 10.03 -7.72 19.65
N PHE A 312 9.70 -7.06 18.54
CA PHE A 312 8.88 -7.69 17.50
C PHE A 312 9.73 -8.40 16.44
N TYR A 313 11.02 -8.07 16.37
CA TYR A 313 11.98 -8.69 15.47
C TYR A 313 13.06 -9.48 16.22
N THR A 314 13.52 -10.58 15.62
CA THR A 314 14.58 -11.45 16.14
C THR A 314 15.56 -11.78 15.02
N PRO A 315 16.77 -11.18 14.98
CA PRO A 315 17.72 -11.37 13.89
C PRO A 315 18.12 -12.83 13.65
N LEU A 316 18.15 -13.66 14.70
CA LEU A 316 18.45 -15.09 14.57
C LEU A 316 17.42 -15.84 13.72
N HIS A 317 16.20 -15.33 13.59
CA HIS A 317 15.12 -15.98 12.86
C HIS A 317 15.05 -15.58 11.38
N GLU A 318 15.89 -14.63 10.93
CA GLU A 318 15.95 -14.19 9.53
C GLU A 318 16.19 -15.35 8.57
N THR A 319 16.96 -16.35 8.98
CA THR A 319 17.35 -17.47 8.10
C THR A 319 16.51 -18.73 8.29
N MET A 320 15.48 -18.70 9.16
CA MET A 320 14.65 -19.88 9.47
C MET A 320 13.85 -20.39 8.28
N TYR A 321 13.59 -19.58 7.25
CA TYR A 321 12.97 -20.04 6.00
C TYR A 321 13.70 -21.25 5.38
N ARG A 322 15.02 -21.36 5.59
CA ARG A 322 15.84 -22.48 5.12
C ARG A 322 15.49 -23.81 5.78
N GLU A 323 15.05 -23.78 7.04
CA GLU A 323 14.61 -24.99 7.76
C GLU A 323 13.36 -25.59 7.14
N PHE A 324 12.55 -24.75 6.50
CA PHE A 324 11.34 -25.14 5.77
C PHE A 324 11.60 -25.36 4.27
N SER A 325 12.86 -25.37 3.84
CA SER A 325 13.25 -25.52 2.43
C SER A 325 12.60 -24.48 1.49
N LEU A 326 12.35 -23.26 2.00
CA LEU A 326 11.82 -22.16 1.22
C LEU A 326 12.92 -21.48 0.39
N PRO A 327 12.57 -20.77 -0.70
CA PRO A 327 13.53 -20.04 -1.52
C PRO A 327 14.32 -18.98 -0.75
N GLU A 328 15.51 -18.63 -1.27
CA GLU A 328 16.27 -17.47 -0.78
C GLU A 328 15.53 -16.16 -1.10
N PRO A 329 15.73 -15.09 -0.29
CA PRO A 329 15.15 -13.78 -0.54
C PRO A 329 15.47 -13.26 -1.95
N ALA A 330 14.42 -12.90 -2.68
CA ALA A 330 14.52 -12.25 -3.97
C ALA A 330 13.28 -11.42 -4.29
N TYR A 331 13.49 -10.32 -4.98
CA TYR A 331 12.46 -9.42 -5.49
C TYR A 331 12.29 -9.69 -6.98
N TYR A 332 11.24 -10.43 -7.36
CA TYR A 332 10.94 -10.81 -8.76
C TYR A 332 12.15 -11.40 -9.51
N GLY A 333 12.93 -12.23 -8.83
CA GLY A 333 14.12 -12.91 -9.37
C GLY A 333 15.44 -12.18 -9.11
N THR A 334 15.42 -10.96 -8.57
CA THR A 334 16.61 -10.21 -8.14
C THR A 334 16.92 -10.53 -6.67
N PRO A 335 18.03 -11.20 -6.34
CA PRO A 335 18.41 -11.44 -4.95
C PRO A 335 18.68 -10.14 -4.21
N PHE A 336 18.37 -10.09 -2.91
CA PHE A 336 18.69 -8.97 -2.02
C PHE A 336 19.06 -9.45 -0.62
N THR A 337 19.61 -8.56 0.20
CA THR A 337 19.94 -8.79 1.61
C THR A 337 19.24 -7.76 2.49
N GLY A 338 18.40 -8.24 3.40
CA GLY A 338 17.74 -7.37 4.39
C GLY A 338 16.61 -6.51 3.81
N LEU A 339 15.98 -5.73 4.68
CA LEU A 339 14.83 -4.90 4.33
C LEU A 339 15.25 -3.61 3.63
N ALA A 340 16.44 -3.09 3.93
CA ALA A 340 16.91 -1.84 3.32
C ALA A 340 17.14 -2.01 1.80
N GLU A 341 17.74 -3.13 1.38
CA GLU A 341 17.94 -3.43 -0.05
C GLU A 341 16.59 -3.73 -0.74
N LEU A 342 15.67 -4.44 -0.07
CA LEU A 342 14.31 -4.63 -0.59
C LEU A 342 13.59 -3.29 -0.80
N GLY A 343 13.68 -2.38 0.18
CA GLY A 343 13.13 -1.03 0.07
C GLY A 343 13.69 -0.26 -1.12
N GLY A 344 15.00 -0.34 -1.35
CA GLY A 344 15.65 0.23 -2.54
C GLY A 344 15.12 -0.37 -3.85
N LEU A 345 14.96 -1.69 -3.92
CA LEU A 345 14.43 -2.37 -5.10
C LEU A 345 12.97 -1.99 -5.40
N ILE A 346 12.14 -1.83 -4.37
CA ILE A 346 10.75 -1.35 -4.52
C ILE A 346 10.76 0.12 -4.97
N ALA A 347 11.58 0.96 -4.35
CA ALA A 347 11.69 2.38 -4.67
C ALA A 347 12.19 2.65 -6.10
N GLU A 348 12.92 1.72 -6.71
CA GLU A 348 13.39 1.81 -8.10
C GLU A 348 12.42 1.16 -9.10
N ASP A 349 11.37 0.47 -8.64
CA ASP A 349 10.43 -0.25 -9.50
C ASP A 349 9.38 0.69 -10.12
N PRO A 350 9.28 0.78 -11.46
CA PRO A 350 8.26 1.60 -12.11
C PRO A 350 6.81 1.22 -11.72
N ARG A 351 6.57 -0.04 -11.32
CA ARG A 351 5.25 -0.47 -10.80
C ARG A 351 4.91 0.24 -9.50
N PHE A 352 5.90 0.55 -8.67
CA PHE A 352 5.68 1.32 -7.44
C PHE A 352 5.35 2.78 -7.71
N HIS A 353 6.00 3.39 -8.69
CA HIS A 353 5.66 4.75 -9.10
C HIS A 353 4.22 4.81 -9.64
N GLN A 354 3.88 3.87 -10.53
CA GLN A 354 2.55 3.78 -11.12
C GLN A 354 1.47 3.48 -10.08
N CYS A 355 1.72 2.54 -9.17
CA CYS A 355 0.77 2.17 -8.12
C CYS A 355 0.55 3.31 -7.12
N SER A 356 1.62 4.03 -6.75
CA SER A 356 1.50 5.26 -5.93
C SER A 356 0.58 6.28 -6.61
N VAL A 357 0.75 6.51 -7.92
CA VAL A 357 -0.12 7.41 -8.68
C VAL A 357 -1.56 6.90 -8.73
N ARG A 358 -1.77 5.58 -8.93
CA ARG A 358 -3.12 4.98 -8.92
C ARG A 358 -3.84 5.22 -7.59
N HIS A 359 -3.19 4.96 -6.46
CA HIS A 359 -3.74 5.23 -5.14
C HIS A 359 -4.15 6.70 -4.99
N PHE A 360 -3.24 7.64 -5.29
CA PHE A 360 -3.53 9.07 -5.16
C PHE A 360 -4.67 9.50 -6.11
N VAL A 361 -4.66 9.08 -7.37
CA VAL A 361 -5.73 9.42 -8.31
C VAL A 361 -7.06 8.82 -7.84
N GLY A 362 -7.08 7.54 -7.45
CA GLY A 362 -8.27 6.86 -6.92
C GLY A 362 -8.84 7.57 -5.69
N TRP A 363 -8.00 7.95 -4.74
CA TRP A 363 -8.42 8.69 -3.54
C TRP A 363 -9.00 10.06 -3.87
N PHE A 364 -8.30 10.88 -4.66
CA PHE A 364 -8.73 12.26 -4.89
C PHE A 364 -9.89 12.34 -5.89
N GLN A 365 -9.94 11.46 -6.88
CA GLN A 365 -11.05 11.38 -7.84
C GLN A 365 -12.20 10.46 -7.37
N GLN A 366 -12.06 9.75 -6.25
CA GLN A 366 -13.07 8.80 -5.74
C GLN A 366 -13.49 7.78 -6.80
N MET A 367 -12.50 7.23 -7.51
CA MET A 367 -12.67 6.21 -8.54
C MET A 367 -12.01 4.91 -8.09
N ASP A 368 -12.57 3.79 -8.52
CA ASP A 368 -11.92 2.49 -8.36
C ASP A 368 -10.59 2.51 -9.14
N GLU A 369 -9.53 2.03 -8.51
CA GLU A 369 -8.18 2.04 -9.09
C GLU A 369 -8.08 1.18 -10.35
N ASP A 370 -8.90 0.14 -10.47
CA ASP A 370 -8.95 -0.72 -11.66
C ASP A 370 -9.74 -0.11 -12.82
N GLU A 371 -10.49 0.97 -12.57
CA GLU A 371 -11.24 1.71 -13.58
C GLU A 371 -10.49 2.95 -14.09
N LEU A 372 -9.29 3.24 -13.55
CA LEU A 372 -8.51 4.42 -13.92
C LEU A 372 -7.94 4.34 -15.35
N PRO A 373 -8.04 5.40 -16.17
CA PRO A 373 -7.51 5.40 -17.53
C PRO A 373 -5.98 5.23 -17.55
N PHE A 374 -5.50 4.18 -18.22
CA PHE A 374 -4.06 3.85 -18.26
C PHE A 374 -3.18 5.01 -18.76
N ASP A 375 -3.59 5.71 -19.82
CA ASP A 375 -2.82 6.82 -20.39
C ASP A 375 -2.70 8.01 -19.42
N GLU A 376 -3.74 8.27 -18.62
CA GLU A 376 -3.70 9.31 -17.59
C GLU A 376 -2.71 8.94 -16.48
N ILE A 377 -2.80 7.71 -15.98
CA ILE A 377 -1.90 7.20 -14.95
C ILE A 377 -0.46 7.22 -15.42
N LEU A 378 -0.19 6.82 -16.67
CA LEU A 378 1.15 6.87 -17.24
C LEU A 378 1.70 8.30 -17.28
N ALA A 379 0.93 9.25 -17.81
CA ALA A 379 1.34 10.66 -17.88
C ALA A 379 1.60 11.27 -16.50
N ARG A 380 0.75 10.96 -15.50
CA ARG A 380 0.93 11.39 -14.12
C ARG A 380 2.14 10.72 -13.45
N THR A 381 2.44 9.47 -13.80
CA THR A 381 3.64 8.76 -13.32
C THR A 381 4.91 9.45 -13.82
N GLU A 382 4.97 9.81 -15.11
CA GLU A 382 6.09 10.57 -15.68
C GLU A 382 6.27 11.94 -14.99
N ALA A 383 5.17 12.65 -14.73
CA ALA A 383 5.19 13.92 -14.01
C ALA A 383 5.65 13.75 -12.54
N PHE A 384 5.21 12.69 -11.88
CA PHE A 384 5.58 12.36 -10.52
C PHE A 384 7.08 12.06 -10.40
N GLU A 385 7.63 11.24 -11.30
CA GLU A 385 9.08 11.00 -11.41
C GLU A 385 9.85 12.31 -11.68
N ALA A 386 9.37 13.13 -12.63
CA ALA A 386 10.02 14.39 -12.98
C ALA A 386 10.02 15.42 -11.82
N SER A 387 9.03 15.36 -10.94
CA SER A 387 8.97 16.17 -9.72
C SER A 387 9.94 15.71 -8.62
N GLY A 388 10.59 14.55 -8.78
CA GLY A 388 11.36 13.91 -7.71
C GLY A 388 10.48 13.21 -6.68
N PHE A 389 9.32 12.70 -7.09
CA PHE A 389 8.33 12.04 -6.25
C PHE A 389 7.67 12.95 -5.20
N ASP A 390 7.39 14.21 -5.56
CA ASP A 390 6.70 15.15 -4.69
C ASP A 390 5.20 14.83 -4.62
N ALA A 391 4.77 14.26 -3.48
CA ALA A 391 3.38 13.89 -3.25
C ALA A 391 2.44 15.11 -3.21
N ARG A 392 2.91 16.26 -2.74
CA ARG A 392 2.10 17.49 -2.68
C ARG A 392 1.85 18.01 -4.09
N GLN A 393 2.88 17.99 -4.94
CA GLN A 393 2.76 18.32 -6.36
C GLN A 393 1.84 17.35 -7.09
N LEU A 394 1.93 16.03 -6.81
CA LEU A 394 1.01 15.05 -7.40
C LEU A 394 -0.46 15.34 -7.06
N VAL A 395 -0.76 15.60 -5.78
CA VAL A 395 -2.14 15.97 -5.36
C VAL A 395 -2.59 17.26 -6.04
N ARG A 396 -1.71 18.28 -6.08
CA ARG A 396 -1.98 19.54 -6.77
C ARG A 396 -2.37 19.34 -8.24
N ASP A 397 -1.62 18.50 -8.94
CA ASP A 397 -1.85 18.22 -10.36
C ASP A 397 -3.11 17.39 -10.58
N ILE A 398 -3.53 16.57 -9.62
CA ILE A 398 -4.81 15.86 -9.67
C ILE A 398 -5.98 16.83 -9.47
N VAL A 399 -5.95 17.64 -8.41
CA VAL A 399 -7.10 18.48 -8.04
C VAL A 399 -7.29 19.68 -8.97
N LEU A 400 -6.27 20.10 -9.71
CA LEU A 400 -6.36 21.17 -10.71
C LEU A 400 -6.66 20.67 -12.13
N ASP A 401 -6.71 19.35 -12.32
CA ASP A 401 -6.97 18.74 -13.63
C ASP A 401 -8.42 18.96 -14.12
N ASP A 402 -8.61 18.93 -15.43
CA ASP A 402 -9.93 18.97 -16.04
C ASP A 402 -10.77 17.73 -15.68
N ALA A 403 -10.19 16.55 -15.57
CA ALA A 403 -10.88 15.34 -15.12
C ALA A 403 -11.53 15.55 -13.73
N PHE A 404 -10.84 16.23 -12.82
CA PHE A 404 -11.35 16.57 -11.48
C PHE A 404 -12.51 17.57 -11.51
N ARG A 405 -12.71 18.28 -12.63
CA ARG A 405 -13.80 19.25 -12.84
C ARG A 405 -15.05 18.64 -13.45
N ILE A 406 -15.04 17.35 -13.79
CA ILE A 406 -16.21 16.68 -14.36
C ILE A 406 -17.25 16.44 -13.26
N ALA A 407 -18.45 17.00 -13.44
CA ALA A 407 -19.56 16.92 -12.49
C ALA A 407 -20.44 15.67 -12.70
N GLY A 408 -20.40 15.09 -13.89
CA GLY A 408 -21.21 13.93 -14.28
C GLY A 408 -21.09 13.61 -15.76
N PRO A 409 -21.69 12.50 -16.20
CA PRO A 409 -21.71 12.14 -17.60
C PRO A 409 -22.40 13.23 -18.43
N PRO A 410 -22.13 13.27 -19.73
CA PRO A 410 -22.75 14.24 -20.60
C PRO A 410 -24.28 14.19 -20.56
N ALA A 411 -24.93 15.33 -20.78
CA ALA A 411 -26.40 15.39 -20.75
C ALA A 411 -27.03 14.45 -21.79
N GLY A 412 -27.75 13.42 -21.31
CA GLY A 412 -28.45 12.44 -22.16
C GLY A 412 -27.70 11.12 -22.42
N ALA A 413 -26.56 10.89 -21.78
CA ALA A 413 -25.90 9.59 -21.79
C ALA A 413 -26.81 8.50 -21.15
N PRO A 414 -26.96 7.31 -21.75
CA PRO A 414 -27.64 6.19 -21.10
C PRO A 414 -26.84 5.74 -19.87
N ASP A 415 -27.51 5.30 -18.80
CA ASP A 415 -26.93 4.84 -17.50
C ASP A 415 -25.88 3.70 -17.62
N THR A 416 -25.58 3.23 -18.85
CA THR A 416 -24.75 2.07 -19.15
C THR A 416 -23.37 2.42 -19.75
N GLU A 417 -23.07 3.68 -20.03
CA GLU A 417 -21.75 4.09 -20.50
C GLU A 417 -20.87 4.52 -19.32
N LEU A 418 -19.76 3.80 -19.12
CA LEU A 418 -18.68 4.11 -18.18
C LEU A 418 -18.00 5.43 -18.61
N PHE A 419 -18.65 6.55 -18.34
CA PHE A 419 -17.97 7.82 -18.17
C PHE A 419 -17.29 7.80 -16.81
N ALA A 420 -16.11 8.43 -16.68
CA ALA A 420 -15.44 8.65 -15.40
C ALA A 420 -16.49 8.99 -14.34
N ALA A 421 -16.71 8.05 -13.41
CA ALA A 421 -17.83 8.13 -12.50
C ALA A 421 -17.74 9.48 -11.77
N PRO A 422 -18.84 10.25 -11.67
CA PRO A 422 -18.80 11.52 -10.95
C PRO A 422 -18.27 11.24 -9.54
N VAL A 423 -17.19 11.93 -9.16
CA VAL A 423 -16.62 11.92 -7.80
C VAL A 423 -17.75 12.07 -6.79
N GLN A 424 -18.19 10.97 -6.20
CA GLN A 424 -19.27 11.00 -5.23
C GLN A 424 -18.64 11.32 -3.88
N VAL A 425 -18.89 12.52 -3.38
CA VAL A 425 -18.56 12.87 -2.00
C VAL A 425 -19.54 12.11 -1.11
N VAL A 426 -19.24 10.85 -0.81
CA VAL A 426 -20.01 10.05 0.14
C VAL A 426 -19.52 10.41 1.53
N ARG A 427 -20.34 11.13 2.30
CA ARG A 427 -20.29 11.02 3.77
C ARG A 427 -21.68 10.68 4.28
N PRO A 428 -21.79 9.79 5.28
CA PRO A 428 -23.05 9.53 5.97
C PRO A 428 -23.52 10.80 6.70
N GLU A 429 -24.85 10.99 6.75
CA GLU A 429 -25.54 12.08 7.45
C GLU A 429 -25.18 12.20 8.94
#